data_AF-A0A9P1YEE4-F1
#
_entry.id   AF-A0A9P1YEE4-F1
#
_cell.length_a   1.000
_cell.length_b   1.000
_cell.length_c   1.000
_cell.angle_alpha   90.00
_cell.angle_beta   90.00
_cell.angle_gamma   90.00
#
_symmetry.space_group_name_H-M   'P 1'
#
loop_
_entity.id
_entity.type
_entity.pdbx_description
1 polymer ?
#
loop_
_entity_poly.entity_id
_entity_poly.type
_entity_poly.pdbx_seq_one_letter_code
_entity_poly.pdbx_strand_id
1 'polypeptide(L)'
;MANTVILVDQPTLEKMKQTYLPFSNPKLPPGAVFAAKKPDVSITGYKSRKVMFQGVNGEAEAKKWVATLPESKAKAPSVSKGVLPANFASKNVIGSDEVGTGDFFGPITVCAAYVDAEMMPLLKELGVKDSKAMKDPEICRIAEKIMPLVPHSVLLCPNPKYNELQKRGMNQGQMKALLHNRAIENVLKKLAPIKPEAILIDQFAEKNTYYRYLAKEPSIIREDVFFATKAEGLHLSVAAASIIARYKFVQAFDAMSKEVGISLPKGAGPHVDAVAAEIIERFGLETLAKYTKQHFANTEKALKMVKK
;
A
#
# COMPACT_ATOMS: atom_id res chain seq x y z
N MET A 1 16.03 17.13 -14.27
CA MET A 1 15.34 17.25 -15.58
C MET A 1 13.87 16.93 -15.36
N ALA A 2 12.97 17.87 -15.62
CA ALA A 2 11.54 17.69 -15.42
C ALA A 2 10.95 16.79 -16.52
N ASN A 3 10.05 15.89 -16.13
CA ASN A 3 9.29 15.05 -17.04
C ASN A 3 7.81 15.44 -16.94
N THR A 4 7.19 15.79 -18.06
CA THR A 4 5.75 16.08 -18.13
C THR A 4 5.08 14.98 -18.93
N VAL A 5 3.99 14.41 -18.41
CA VAL A 5 3.22 13.37 -19.11
C VAL A 5 1.79 13.83 -19.27
N ILE A 6 1.28 13.79 -20.49
CA ILE A 6 -0.13 14.05 -20.80
C ILE A 6 -0.80 12.78 -21.32
N LEU A 7 -2.10 12.69 -21.17
CA LEU A 7 -2.94 11.67 -21.79
C LEU A 7 -3.75 12.34 -22.90
N VAL A 8 -3.72 11.78 -24.11
CA VAL A 8 -4.45 12.29 -25.27
C VAL A 8 -5.44 11.25 -25.80
N ASP A 9 -6.37 11.65 -26.66
CA ASP A 9 -7.19 10.70 -27.41
C ASP A 9 -6.43 10.14 -28.63
N GLN A 10 -6.99 9.13 -29.30
CA GLN A 10 -6.34 8.48 -30.44
C GLN A 10 -6.15 9.43 -31.63
N PRO A 11 -7.14 10.28 -32.02
CA PRO A 11 -6.95 11.25 -33.09
C PRO A 11 -5.84 12.26 -32.81
N THR A 12 -5.75 12.78 -31.58
CA THR A 12 -4.70 13.72 -31.18
C THR A 12 -3.33 13.04 -31.19
N LEU A 13 -3.24 11.77 -30.76
CA LEU A 13 -1.98 11.00 -30.81
C LEU A 13 -1.45 10.85 -32.25
N GLU A 14 -2.33 10.57 -33.21
CA GLU A 14 -1.94 10.50 -34.63
C GLU A 14 -1.58 11.88 -35.19
N LYS A 15 -2.30 12.94 -34.80
CA LYS A 15 -1.95 14.32 -35.17
C LYS A 15 -0.58 14.72 -34.62
N MET A 16 -0.27 14.35 -33.38
CA MET A 16 1.05 14.56 -32.77
C MET A 16 2.14 13.80 -33.52
N LYS A 17 1.89 12.54 -33.88
CA LYS A 17 2.82 11.72 -34.66
C LYS A 17 3.14 12.37 -36.02
N GLN A 18 2.14 12.92 -36.71
CA GLN A 18 2.36 13.66 -37.96
C GLN A 18 3.11 14.97 -37.73
N THR A 19 2.75 15.73 -36.69
CA THR A 19 3.36 17.03 -36.38
C THR A 19 4.84 16.90 -36.02
N TYR A 20 5.23 15.82 -35.34
CA TYR A 20 6.60 15.57 -34.92
C TYR A 20 7.39 14.66 -35.87
N LEU A 21 6.79 14.23 -36.98
CA LEU A 21 7.45 13.41 -37.99
C LEU A 21 8.78 13.99 -38.50
N PRO A 22 8.93 15.33 -38.71
CA PRO A 22 10.20 15.92 -39.14
C PRO A 22 11.34 15.81 -38.11
N PHE A 23 11.01 15.56 -36.85
CA PHE A 23 11.98 15.45 -35.75
C PHE A 23 12.06 14.01 -35.21
N SER A 24 11.60 13.04 -36.01
CA SER A 24 11.45 11.66 -35.58
C SER A 24 12.78 11.01 -35.21
N ASN A 25 12.75 10.22 -34.15
CA ASN A 25 13.86 9.39 -33.72
C ASN A 25 13.59 7.94 -34.15
N PRO A 26 14.46 7.31 -34.97
CA PRO A 26 14.23 5.96 -35.47
C PRO A 26 14.27 4.89 -34.37
N LYS A 27 14.88 5.19 -33.21
CA LYS A 27 14.95 4.24 -32.08
C LYS A 27 13.78 4.47 -31.12
N LEU A 28 12.73 3.67 -31.27
CA LEU A 28 11.55 3.72 -30.41
C LEU A 28 11.77 2.92 -29.10
N PRO A 29 11.45 3.49 -27.93
CA PRO A 29 11.35 2.74 -26.69
C PRO A 29 10.26 1.66 -26.74
N PRO A 30 10.33 0.59 -25.92
CA PRO A 30 9.30 -0.45 -25.87
C PRO A 30 7.90 0.14 -25.64
N GLY A 31 6.95 -0.20 -26.51
CA GLY A 31 5.56 0.26 -26.44
C GLY A 31 5.30 1.68 -26.96
N ALA A 32 6.32 2.39 -27.47
CA ALA A 32 6.16 3.68 -28.12
C ALA A 32 5.56 3.54 -29.52
N VAL A 33 4.70 4.49 -29.91
CA VAL A 33 4.15 4.64 -31.28
C VAL A 33 4.93 5.66 -32.10
N PHE A 34 5.55 6.65 -31.44
CA PHE A 34 6.50 7.58 -32.05
C PHE A 34 7.43 8.14 -30.98
N ALA A 35 8.63 8.54 -31.39
CA ALA A 35 9.55 9.33 -30.59
C ALA A 35 10.11 10.45 -31.45
N ALA A 36 10.31 11.62 -30.88
CA ALA A 36 10.86 12.79 -31.57
C ALA A 36 11.79 13.57 -30.65
N LYS A 37 12.82 14.19 -31.21
CA LYS A 37 13.80 14.97 -30.46
C LYS A 37 13.96 16.36 -31.07
N LYS A 38 13.59 17.38 -30.31
CA LYS A 38 13.83 18.79 -30.59
C LYS A 38 14.94 19.32 -29.66
N PRO A 39 15.49 20.52 -29.92
CA PRO A 39 16.35 21.20 -28.96
C PRO A 39 15.63 21.30 -27.60
N ASP A 40 16.30 20.84 -26.54
CA ASP A 40 15.85 20.89 -25.14
C ASP A 40 14.55 20.17 -24.79
N VAL A 41 13.98 19.35 -25.70
CA VAL A 41 12.83 18.48 -25.41
C VAL A 41 12.82 17.19 -26.25
N SER A 42 12.64 16.06 -25.56
CA SER A 42 12.35 14.75 -26.13
C SER A 42 10.89 14.41 -25.91
N ILE A 43 10.20 13.97 -26.97
CA ILE A 43 8.77 13.62 -26.96
C ILE A 43 8.63 12.14 -27.29
N THR A 44 7.86 11.39 -26.52
CA THR A 44 7.58 9.97 -26.79
C THR A 44 6.11 9.67 -26.55
N GLY A 45 5.41 9.25 -27.61
CA GLY A 45 4.03 8.80 -27.55
C GLY A 45 3.95 7.28 -27.41
N TYR A 46 3.05 6.77 -26.57
CA TYR A 46 2.88 5.34 -26.31
C TYR A 46 1.54 4.81 -26.83
N LYS A 47 1.46 3.49 -27.08
CA LYS A 47 0.19 2.80 -27.40
C LYS A 47 -0.88 2.98 -26.32
N SER A 48 -0.48 3.30 -25.09
CA SER A 48 -1.36 3.62 -23.97
C SER A 48 -1.98 5.03 -24.03
N ARG A 49 -1.71 5.79 -25.10
CA ARG A 49 -2.09 7.20 -25.32
C ARG A 49 -1.45 8.21 -24.37
N LYS A 50 -0.48 7.76 -23.57
CA LYS A 50 0.39 8.65 -22.81
C LYS A 50 1.43 9.25 -23.74
N VAL A 51 1.68 10.55 -23.61
CA VAL A 51 2.78 11.23 -24.29
C VAL A 51 3.67 11.87 -23.24
N MET A 52 4.94 11.50 -23.26
CA MET A 52 5.96 11.97 -22.34
C MET A 52 6.82 13.04 -23.01
N PHE A 53 7.02 14.14 -22.31
CA PHE A 53 7.89 15.26 -22.67
C PHE A 53 9.00 15.36 -21.64
N GLN A 54 10.25 15.28 -22.08
CA GLN A 54 11.42 15.26 -21.21
C GLN A 54 12.42 16.31 -21.66
N GLY A 55 12.90 17.15 -20.74
CA GLY A 55 13.84 18.22 -21.03
C GLY A 55 13.39 19.55 -20.46
N VAL A 56 14.21 20.58 -20.60
CA VAL A 56 13.98 21.91 -20.00
C VAL A 56 12.69 22.53 -20.53
N ASN A 57 12.35 22.29 -21.80
CA ASN A 57 11.14 22.79 -22.44
C ASN A 57 9.96 21.79 -22.47
N GLY A 58 10.03 20.71 -21.68
CA GLY A 58 9.01 19.66 -21.69
C GLY A 58 7.61 20.14 -21.30
N GLU A 59 7.51 21.01 -20.31
CA GLU A 59 6.22 21.54 -19.84
C GLU A 59 5.59 22.52 -20.85
N ALA A 60 6.40 23.39 -21.45
CA ALA A 60 5.94 24.36 -22.44
C ALA A 60 5.43 23.67 -23.72
N GLU A 61 6.13 22.63 -24.18
CA GLU A 61 5.70 21.86 -25.36
C GLU A 61 4.44 21.03 -25.06
N ALA A 62 4.29 20.50 -23.83
CA ALA A 62 3.07 19.80 -23.42
C ALA A 62 1.83 20.72 -23.42
N LYS A 63 1.96 21.98 -22.94
CA LYS A 63 0.85 22.95 -22.89
C LYS A 63 0.23 23.25 -24.26
N LYS A 64 1.01 23.21 -25.34
CA LYS A 64 0.53 23.41 -26.73
C LYS A 64 -0.57 22.42 -27.13
N TRP A 65 -0.50 21.20 -26.60
CA TRP A 65 -1.46 20.13 -26.90
C TRP A 65 -2.62 20.08 -25.91
N VAL A 66 -2.44 20.66 -24.72
CA VAL A 66 -3.51 20.80 -23.71
C VAL A 66 -4.48 21.91 -24.10
N ALA A 67 -4.01 23.00 -24.71
CA ALA A 67 -4.85 24.15 -25.10
C ALA A 67 -5.69 23.93 -26.37
N THR A 68 -5.34 22.96 -27.23
CA THR A 68 -6.06 22.66 -28.48
C THR A 68 -7.13 21.58 -28.35
N LEU A 69 -7.41 21.10 -27.14
CA LEU A 69 -8.49 20.16 -26.88
C LEU A 69 -9.81 20.94 -26.84
N PRO A 70 -10.84 20.56 -27.61
CA PRO A 70 -12.19 21.03 -27.34
C PRO A 70 -12.54 20.68 -25.89
N GLU A 71 -13.31 21.54 -25.20
CA GLU A 71 -13.93 21.23 -23.90
C GLU A 71 -14.92 20.06 -24.06
N SER A 72 -14.37 18.87 -24.21
CA SER A 72 -15.05 17.62 -23.94
C SER A 72 -14.85 17.34 -22.46
N LYS A 73 -15.93 16.98 -21.76
CA LYS A 73 -15.91 16.47 -20.40
C LYS A 73 -14.88 15.33 -20.31
N ALA A 74 -13.65 15.67 -19.95
CA ALA A 74 -12.54 14.75 -19.90
C ALA A 74 -12.73 13.84 -18.67
N LYS A 75 -13.13 12.60 -18.92
CA LYS A 75 -12.91 11.51 -17.96
C LYS A 75 -11.40 11.39 -17.76
N ALA A 76 -10.97 11.79 -16.57
CA ALA A 76 -9.60 11.73 -16.10
C ALA A 76 -9.00 10.32 -16.26
N PRO A 77 -7.66 10.20 -16.37
CA PRO A 77 -6.98 8.90 -16.38
C PRO A 77 -7.36 8.14 -15.11
N SER A 78 -7.86 6.92 -15.26
CA SER A 78 -8.21 6.04 -14.15
C SER A 78 -6.96 5.56 -13.42
N VAL A 79 -6.39 6.43 -12.60
CA VAL A 79 -5.94 6.01 -11.28
C VAL A 79 -7.22 5.86 -10.48
N SER A 80 -7.49 4.67 -9.95
CA SER A 80 -8.63 4.46 -9.05
C SER A 80 -8.42 5.24 -7.74
N LYS A 81 -8.51 6.58 -7.80
CA LYS A 81 -9.11 7.31 -6.69
C LYS A 81 -10.54 6.81 -6.66
N GLY A 82 -10.83 5.83 -5.79
CA GLY A 82 -12.21 5.52 -5.47
C GLY A 82 -12.90 6.85 -5.19
N VAL A 83 -13.95 7.18 -5.95
CA VAL A 83 -14.67 8.44 -5.75
C VAL A 83 -15.30 8.32 -4.37
N LEU A 84 -14.63 8.92 -3.38
CA LEU A 84 -15.17 9.01 -2.04
C LEU A 84 -16.35 9.98 -2.09
N PRO A 85 -17.44 9.69 -1.36
CA PRO A 85 -18.54 10.63 -1.18
C PRO A 85 -18.07 12.04 -0.78
N ALA A 86 -18.89 13.05 -1.07
CA ALA A 86 -18.64 14.40 -0.56
C ALA A 86 -18.53 14.39 0.97
N ASN A 87 -17.67 15.25 1.50
CA ASN A 87 -17.42 15.39 2.94
C ASN A 87 -16.95 14.09 3.64
N PHE A 88 -16.32 13.15 2.91
CA PHE A 88 -15.86 11.89 3.48
C PHE A 88 -14.97 12.07 4.71
N ALA A 89 -14.11 13.10 4.70
CA ALA A 89 -13.15 13.38 5.76
C ALA A 89 -13.79 13.74 7.11
N SER A 90 -15.09 14.05 7.16
CA SER A 90 -15.83 14.41 8.37
C SER A 90 -16.88 13.38 8.76
N LYS A 91 -16.82 12.16 8.20
CA LYS A 91 -17.76 11.09 8.49
C LYS A 91 -17.31 10.19 9.64
N ASN A 92 -18.25 9.43 10.18
CA ASN A 92 -17.99 8.35 11.12
C ASN A 92 -17.54 7.10 10.37
N VAL A 93 -16.22 6.82 10.35
CA VAL A 93 -15.64 5.83 9.43
C VAL A 93 -14.84 4.77 10.16
N ILE A 94 -14.99 3.51 9.74
CA ILE A 94 -14.01 2.45 10.03
C ILE A 94 -12.90 2.52 8.98
N GLY A 95 -11.68 2.77 9.41
CA GLY A 95 -10.49 2.69 8.57
C GLY A 95 -9.73 1.39 8.82
N SER A 96 -9.09 0.83 7.79
CA SER A 96 -8.18 -0.31 7.98
C SER A 96 -6.89 -0.18 7.17
N ASP A 97 -5.80 -0.65 7.77
CA ASP A 97 -4.44 -0.64 7.20
C ASP A 97 -3.64 -1.85 7.71
N GLU A 98 -2.53 -2.14 7.05
CA GLU A 98 -1.63 -3.23 7.40
C GLU A 98 -0.15 -2.85 7.47
N VAL A 99 0.62 -3.64 8.21
CA VAL A 99 2.08 -3.54 8.28
C VAL A 99 2.70 -4.94 8.29
N GLY A 100 3.98 -5.04 7.95
CA GLY A 100 4.76 -6.28 8.05
C GLY A 100 4.72 -7.12 6.78
N THR A 101 4.13 -6.64 5.69
CA THR A 101 3.98 -7.40 4.44
C THR A 101 5.32 -7.62 3.72
N GLY A 102 6.17 -6.58 3.70
CA GLY A 102 7.50 -6.61 3.08
C GLY A 102 8.65 -7.03 3.99
N ASP A 103 8.39 -7.23 5.29
CA ASP A 103 9.39 -7.66 6.25
C ASP A 103 9.59 -9.17 6.18
N PHE A 104 10.84 -9.64 6.06
CA PHE A 104 11.14 -11.07 6.07
C PHE A 104 10.83 -11.69 7.43
N PHE A 105 11.33 -11.04 8.49
CA PHE A 105 11.00 -11.38 9.86
C PHE A 105 9.60 -10.87 10.24
N GLY A 106 8.96 -11.59 11.14
CA GLY A 106 7.76 -11.14 11.82
C GLY A 106 6.44 -11.28 11.06
N PRO A 107 5.34 -10.92 11.74
CA PRO A 107 4.00 -11.19 11.28
C PRO A 107 3.54 -10.24 10.18
N ILE A 108 2.38 -10.54 9.58
CA ILE A 108 1.53 -9.50 9.00
C ILE A 108 0.58 -9.03 10.09
N THR A 109 0.46 -7.72 10.28
CA THR A 109 -0.45 -7.12 11.27
C THR A 109 -1.46 -6.24 10.54
N VAL A 110 -2.74 -6.50 10.75
CA VAL A 110 -3.84 -5.68 10.22
C VAL A 110 -4.59 -5.07 11.38
N CYS A 111 -4.94 -3.79 11.27
CA CYS A 111 -5.84 -3.14 12.21
C CYS A 111 -7.02 -2.53 11.46
N ALA A 112 -8.20 -2.60 12.07
CA ALA A 112 -9.33 -1.73 11.75
C ALA A 112 -9.64 -0.86 12.96
N ALA A 113 -9.96 0.42 12.75
CA ALA A 113 -10.29 1.37 13.79
C ALA A 113 -11.50 2.23 13.37
N TYR A 114 -12.45 2.41 14.26
CA TYR A 114 -13.57 3.35 14.10
C TYR A 114 -13.19 4.71 14.67
N VAL A 115 -13.44 5.76 13.90
CA VAL A 115 -13.28 7.14 14.35
C VAL A 115 -14.58 7.88 14.10
N ASP A 116 -15.13 8.42 15.17
CA ASP A 116 -16.21 9.39 15.15
C ASP A 116 -15.69 10.77 14.72
N ALA A 117 -16.49 11.53 13.97
CA ALA A 117 -16.24 12.90 13.59
C ALA A 117 -15.90 13.80 14.80
N GLU A 118 -16.59 13.59 15.92
CA GLU A 118 -16.37 14.36 17.15
C GLU A 118 -14.99 14.08 17.78
N MET A 119 -14.43 12.89 17.56
CA MET A 119 -13.12 12.49 18.08
C MET A 119 -11.94 12.97 17.23
N MET A 120 -12.20 13.39 15.98
CA MET A 120 -11.14 13.78 15.06
C MET A 120 -10.26 14.93 15.56
N PRO A 121 -10.77 16.02 16.16
CA PRO A 121 -9.93 17.09 16.70
C PRO A 121 -8.95 16.57 17.75
N LEU A 122 -9.44 15.77 18.70
CA LEU A 122 -8.61 15.17 19.75
C LEU A 122 -7.56 14.24 19.16
N LEU A 123 -7.91 13.38 18.20
CA LEU A 123 -6.94 12.49 17.56
C LEU A 123 -5.84 13.26 16.81
N LYS A 124 -6.17 14.38 16.15
CA LYS A 124 -5.16 15.26 15.54
C LYS A 124 -4.23 15.86 16.59
N GLU A 125 -4.78 16.33 17.71
CA GLU A 125 -3.99 16.87 18.83
C GLU A 125 -3.06 15.82 19.46
N LEU A 126 -3.55 14.58 19.60
CA LEU A 126 -2.75 13.44 20.06
C LEU A 126 -1.68 13.00 19.05
N GLY A 127 -1.66 13.59 17.86
CA GLY A 127 -0.63 13.40 16.85
C GLY A 127 -0.95 12.35 15.79
N VAL A 128 -2.21 11.92 15.66
CA VAL A 128 -2.63 11.00 14.58
C VAL A 128 -2.48 11.69 13.23
N LYS A 129 -1.56 11.17 12.41
CA LYS A 129 -1.24 11.60 11.05
C LYS A 129 -0.63 10.40 10.30
N ASP A 130 -0.17 10.61 9.07
CA ASP A 130 0.52 9.60 8.28
C ASP A 130 1.68 8.96 9.09
N SER A 131 1.54 7.66 9.35
CA SER A 131 2.46 6.89 10.19
C SER A 131 3.80 6.68 9.51
N LYS A 132 3.91 6.78 8.17
CA LYS A 132 5.13 6.48 7.40
C LYS A 132 6.30 7.40 7.75
N ALA A 133 6.01 8.63 8.17
CA ALA A 133 7.01 9.60 8.59
C ALA A 133 7.40 9.48 10.08
N MET A 134 6.70 8.63 10.85
CA MET A 134 6.93 8.47 12.29
C MET A 134 7.96 7.39 12.61
N LYS A 135 8.72 7.62 13.68
CA LYS A 135 9.63 6.63 14.28
C LYS A 135 8.89 5.74 15.28
N ASP A 136 9.39 4.53 15.51
CA ASP A 136 8.74 3.55 16.39
C ASP A 136 8.43 4.08 17.81
N PRO A 137 9.31 4.84 18.50
CA PRO A 137 8.97 5.39 19.81
C PRO A 137 7.80 6.39 19.79
N GLU A 138 7.67 7.17 18.72
CA GLU A 138 6.54 8.09 18.53
C GLU A 138 5.25 7.29 18.27
N ILE A 139 5.32 6.26 17.44
CA ILE A 139 4.20 5.32 17.18
C ILE A 139 3.71 4.70 18.48
N CYS A 140 4.60 4.13 19.31
CA CYS A 140 4.22 3.50 20.57
C CYS A 140 3.51 4.50 21.49
N ARG A 141 4.10 5.69 21.68
CA ARG A 141 3.53 6.74 22.53
C ARG A 141 2.14 7.20 22.07
N ILE A 142 1.93 7.34 20.76
CA ILE A 142 0.62 7.76 20.24
C ILE A 142 -0.39 6.60 20.32
N ALA A 143 0.02 5.39 19.95
CA ALA A 143 -0.84 4.20 20.00
C ALA A 143 -1.40 3.96 21.40
N GLU A 144 -0.56 4.03 22.44
CA GLU A 144 -0.97 3.89 23.84
C GLU A 144 -2.03 4.90 24.26
N LYS A 145 -1.99 6.12 23.71
CA LYS A 145 -2.99 7.17 23.99
C LYS A 145 -4.29 6.97 23.23
N ILE A 146 -4.23 6.53 21.97
CA ILE A 146 -5.44 6.45 21.12
C ILE A 146 -6.18 5.12 21.28
N MET A 147 -5.50 4.01 21.55
CA MET A 147 -6.15 2.68 21.66
C MET A 147 -7.29 2.62 22.69
N PRO A 148 -7.22 3.30 23.86
CA PRO A 148 -8.34 3.39 24.79
C PRO A 148 -9.52 4.23 24.29
N LEU A 149 -9.28 5.13 23.33
CA LEU A 149 -10.25 6.11 22.83
C LEU A 149 -10.99 5.64 21.58
N VAL A 150 -10.35 4.80 20.75
CA VAL A 150 -10.93 4.34 19.48
C VAL A 150 -11.32 2.87 19.53
N PRO A 151 -12.58 2.51 19.21
CA PRO A 151 -12.94 1.11 18.98
C PRO A 151 -12.13 0.53 17.83
N HIS A 152 -11.37 -0.52 18.10
CA HIS A 152 -10.45 -1.11 17.13
C HIS A 152 -10.36 -2.63 17.24
N SER A 153 -9.85 -3.28 16.20
CA SER A 153 -9.51 -4.70 16.19
C SER A 153 -8.17 -4.89 15.48
N VAL A 154 -7.24 -5.56 16.15
CA VAL A 154 -5.96 -5.96 15.57
C VAL A 154 -5.97 -7.46 15.33
N LEU A 155 -5.55 -7.86 14.14
CA LEU A 155 -5.28 -9.25 13.80
C LEU A 155 -3.81 -9.42 13.45
N LEU A 156 -3.15 -10.30 14.20
CA LEU A 156 -1.77 -10.70 13.97
C LEU A 156 -1.77 -12.03 13.22
N CYS A 157 -1.09 -12.10 12.07
CA CYS A 157 -0.80 -13.34 11.38
C CYS A 157 0.66 -13.73 11.68
N PRO A 158 0.92 -14.54 12.72
CA PRO A 158 2.27 -14.93 13.11
C PRO A 158 2.91 -15.81 12.03
N ASN A 159 4.25 -15.82 11.96
CA ASN A 159 4.99 -16.52 10.91
C ASN A 159 4.63 -18.00 10.74
N PRO A 160 4.42 -18.82 11.80
CA PRO A 160 3.96 -20.19 11.64
C PRO A 160 2.64 -20.27 10.86
N LYS A 161 1.67 -19.41 11.20
CA LYS A 161 0.38 -19.36 10.52
C LYS A 161 0.50 -18.83 9.09
N TYR A 162 1.31 -17.80 8.89
CA TYR A 162 1.62 -17.27 7.57
C TYR A 162 2.18 -18.36 6.66
N ASN A 163 3.18 -19.11 7.14
CA ASN A 163 3.83 -20.18 6.38
C ASN A 163 2.86 -21.34 6.12
N GLU A 164 1.99 -21.69 7.09
CA GLU A 164 0.91 -22.67 6.89
C GLU A 164 -0.03 -22.26 5.74
N LEU A 165 -0.50 -21.00 5.74
CA LEU A 165 -1.39 -20.47 4.71
C LEU A 165 -0.70 -20.39 3.35
N GLN A 166 0.57 -19.98 3.32
CA GLN A 166 1.36 -19.92 2.08
C GLN A 166 1.51 -21.32 1.48
N LYS A 167 1.82 -22.33 2.29
CA LYS A 167 1.95 -23.73 1.85
C LYS A 167 0.63 -24.28 1.29
N ARG A 168 -0.51 -23.78 1.76
CA ARG A 168 -1.85 -24.09 1.22
C ARG A 168 -2.19 -23.32 -0.06
N GLY A 169 -1.23 -22.60 -0.63
CA GLY A 169 -1.39 -21.85 -1.88
C GLY A 169 -1.99 -20.46 -1.73
N MET A 170 -2.13 -19.94 -0.51
CA MET A 170 -2.63 -18.59 -0.29
C MET A 170 -1.51 -17.56 -0.53
N ASN A 171 -1.74 -16.59 -1.41
CA ASN A 171 -0.82 -15.47 -1.59
C ASN A 171 -1.05 -14.36 -0.55
N GLN A 172 -0.10 -13.42 -0.45
CA GLN A 172 -0.20 -12.30 0.50
C GLN A 172 -1.47 -11.46 0.31
N GLY A 173 -1.89 -11.22 -0.94
CA GLY A 173 -3.12 -10.46 -1.22
C GLY A 173 -4.37 -11.13 -0.63
N GLN A 174 -4.45 -12.46 -0.72
CA GLN A 174 -5.54 -13.24 -0.12
C GLN A 174 -5.50 -13.19 1.41
N MET A 175 -4.32 -13.38 2.01
CA MET A 175 -4.16 -13.29 3.48
C MET A 175 -4.57 -11.91 3.99
N LYS A 176 -4.13 -10.85 3.31
CA LYS A 176 -4.50 -9.48 3.65
C LYS A 176 -6.00 -9.25 3.53
N ALA A 177 -6.62 -9.65 2.41
CA ALA A 177 -8.06 -9.48 2.23
C ALA A 177 -8.85 -10.15 3.36
N LEU A 178 -8.48 -11.38 3.73
CA LEU A 178 -9.07 -12.09 4.86
C LEU A 178 -8.91 -11.31 6.17
N LEU A 179 -7.69 -10.88 6.49
CA LEU A 179 -7.40 -10.15 7.72
C LEU A 179 -8.13 -8.81 7.80
N HIS A 180 -8.17 -8.02 6.72
CA HIS A 180 -8.95 -6.77 6.69
C HIS A 180 -10.43 -7.02 6.92
N ASN A 181 -11.02 -7.98 6.20
CA ASN A 181 -12.44 -8.32 6.34
C ASN A 181 -12.79 -8.72 7.79
N ARG A 182 -11.97 -9.57 8.42
CA ARG A 182 -12.17 -10.01 9.80
C ARG A 182 -11.94 -8.90 10.83
N ALA A 183 -10.93 -8.04 10.63
CA ALA A 183 -10.68 -6.92 11.52
C ALA A 183 -11.86 -5.93 11.49
N ILE A 184 -12.38 -5.63 10.30
CA ILE A 184 -13.56 -4.77 10.12
C ILE A 184 -14.80 -5.43 10.75
N GLU A 185 -15.04 -6.71 10.51
CA GLU A 185 -16.14 -7.46 11.12
C GLU A 185 -16.10 -7.39 12.66
N ASN A 186 -14.92 -7.54 13.26
CA ASN A 186 -14.76 -7.43 14.71
C ASN A 186 -15.08 -6.03 15.23
N VAL A 187 -14.68 -4.97 14.52
CA VAL A 187 -15.03 -3.59 14.92
C VAL A 187 -16.54 -3.37 14.80
N LEU A 188 -17.17 -3.81 13.70
CA LEU A 188 -18.62 -3.70 13.53
C LEU A 188 -19.39 -4.40 14.66
N LYS A 189 -18.95 -5.60 15.08
CA LYS A 189 -19.52 -6.32 16.22
C LYS A 189 -19.37 -5.57 17.54
N LYS A 190 -18.23 -4.89 17.76
CA LYS A 190 -17.99 -4.06 18.95
C LYS A 190 -18.83 -2.79 18.98
N LEU A 191 -19.18 -2.24 17.82
CA LEU A 191 -19.96 -1.00 17.71
C LEU A 191 -21.47 -1.23 17.84
N ALA A 192 -21.96 -2.44 17.59
CA ALA A 192 -23.38 -2.73 17.55
C ALA A 192 -24.11 -2.19 18.81
N PRO A 193 -25.22 -1.43 18.65
CA PRO A 193 -26.00 -1.23 17.42
C PRO A 193 -25.57 -0.04 16.54
N ILE A 194 -24.51 0.69 16.90
CA ILE A 194 -24.02 1.85 16.14
C ILE A 194 -23.46 1.38 14.80
N LYS A 195 -23.90 2.02 13.71
CA LYS A 195 -23.39 1.76 12.36
C LYS A 195 -22.47 2.90 11.91
N PRO A 196 -21.27 2.60 11.37
CA PRO A 196 -20.45 3.62 10.73
C PRO A 196 -21.14 4.10 9.43
N GLU A 197 -20.84 5.33 9.01
CA GLU A 197 -21.31 5.88 7.74
C GLU A 197 -20.52 5.35 6.53
N ALA A 198 -19.29 4.89 6.76
CA ALA A 198 -18.46 4.28 5.72
C ALA A 198 -17.35 3.40 6.31
N ILE A 199 -16.79 2.56 5.44
CA ILE A 199 -15.61 1.75 5.71
C ILE A 199 -14.57 2.08 4.64
N LEU A 200 -13.37 2.48 5.04
CA LEU A 200 -12.26 2.80 4.15
C LEU A 200 -11.10 1.82 4.34
N ILE A 201 -10.70 1.17 3.26
CA ILE A 201 -9.56 0.24 3.22
C ILE A 201 -8.42 0.90 2.43
N ASP A 202 -7.20 0.94 3.00
CA ASP A 202 -6.02 1.32 2.20
C ASP A 202 -5.81 0.29 1.08
N GLN A 203 -5.83 0.79 -0.15
CA GLN A 203 -6.01 -0.06 -1.31
C GLN A 203 -4.72 -0.80 -1.67
N PHE A 204 -4.67 -2.09 -1.34
CA PHE A 204 -3.60 -3.00 -1.77
C PHE A 204 -3.97 -3.91 -2.95
N ALA A 205 -5.25 -3.97 -3.30
CA ALA A 205 -5.77 -4.72 -4.43
C ALA A 205 -6.97 -3.98 -5.03
N GLU A 206 -7.27 -4.22 -6.30
CA GLU A 206 -8.50 -3.72 -6.89
C GLU A 206 -9.73 -4.32 -6.19
N LYS A 207 -10.81 -3.54 -6.09
CA LYS A 207 -12.06 -3.93 -5.40
C LYS A 207 -12.55 -5.33 -5.82
N ASN A 208 -12.58 -5.62 -7.12
CA ASN A 208 -13.00 -6.93 -7.63
C ASN A 208 -12.06 -8.05 -7.19
N THR A 209 -10.74 -7.81 -7.21
CA THR A 209 -9.74 -8.77 -6.74
C THR A 209 -9.84 -9.02 -5.24
N TYR A 210 -10.04 -7.97 -4.43
CA TYR A 210 -10.27 -8.09 -2.98
C TYR A 210 -11.46 -9.02 -2.69
N TYR A 211 -12.62 -8.80 -3.31
CA TYR A 211 -13.79 -9.64 -3.09
C TYR A 211 -13.66 -11.05 -3.68
N ARG A 212 -12.91 -11.21 -4.78
CA ARG A 212 -12.59 -12.53 -5.32
C ARG A 212 -11.74 -13.35 -4.34
N TYR A 213 -10.80 -12.71 -3.63
CA TYR A 213 -10.03 -13.40 -2.59
C TYR A 213 -10.90 -13.87 -1.42
N LEU A 214 -11.99 -13.16 -1.14
CA LEU A 214 -12.93 -13.46 -0.06
C LEU A 214 -14.07 -14.40 -0.47
N ALA A 215 -14.14 -14.85 -1.73
CA ALA A 215 -15.30 -15.56 -2.26
C ALA A 215 -15.70 -16.84 -1.50
N LYS A 216 -14.78 -17.43 -0.73
CA LYS A 216 -15.01 -18.64 0.08
C LYS A 216 -15.24 -18.34 1.56
N GLU A 217 -15.19 -17.08 1.98
CA GLU A 217 -15.41 -16.70 3.38
C GLU A 217 -16.89 -16.67 3.72
N PRO A 218 -17.29 -17.14 4.91
CA PRO A 218 -18.69 -17.19 5.32
C PRO A 218 -19.29 -15.80 5.59
N SER A 219 -18.44 -14.82 5.91
CA SER A 219 -18.84 -13.45 6.25
C SER A 219 -17.98 -12.50 5.45
N ILE A 220 -18.61 -11.67 4.61
CA ILE A 220 -17.93 -10.70 3.75
C ILE A 220 -18.59 -9.34 3.93
N ILE A 221 -17.83 -8.37 4.43
CA ILE A 221 -18.31 -7.00 4.62
C ILE A 221 -18.32 -6.29 3.26
N ARG A 222 -19.48 -5.81 2.83
CA ARG A 222 -19.69 -5.17 1.51
C ARG A 222 -20.40 -3.81 1.59
N GLU A 223 -21.20 -3.60 2.63
CA GLU A 223 -21.96 -2.37 2.86
C GLU A 223 -20.99 -1.20 3.12
N ASP A 224 -21.14 -0.13 2.35
CA ASP A 224 -20.37 1.12 2.45
C ASP A 224 -18.83 0.95 2.50
N VAL A 225 -18.30 -0.06 1.81
CA VAL A 225 -16.84 -0.29 1.70
C VAL A 225 -16.24 0.42 0.48
N PHE A 226 -15.32 1.33 0.77
CA PHE A 226 -14.53 2.11 -0.17
C PHE A 226 -13.06 1.71 -0.12
N PHE A 227 -12.40 1.80 -1.29
CA PHE A 227 -10.99 1.51 -1.46
C PHE A 227 -10.32 2.75 -2.03
N ALA A 228 -9.25 3.19 -1.40
CA ALA A 228 -8.45 4.31 -1.90
C ALA A 228 -6.98 4.08 -1.60
N THR A 229 -6.11 4.56 -2.48
CA THR A 229 -4.66 4.58 -2.21
C THR A 229 -4.32 5.77 -1.33
N LYS A 230 -3.35 5.59 -0.42
CA LYS A 230 -2.96 6.61 0.57
C LYS A 230 -4.14 7.02 1.45
N ALA A 231 -4.94 6.04 1.84
CA ALA A 231 -6.19 6.26 2.56
C ALA A 231 -5.97 6.90 3.94
N GLU A 232 -4.78 6.77 4.53
CA GLU A 232 -4.33 7.46 5.74
C GLU A 232 -4.36 8.99 5.61
N GLY A 233 -4.17 9.51 4.39
CA GLY A 233 -4.29 10.94 4.09
C GLY A 233 -5.72 11.39 3.79
N LEU A 234 -6.66 10.44 3.63
CA LEU A 234 -8.07 10.72 3.29
C LEU A 234 -8.98 10.68 4.50
N HIS A 235 -8.65 9.86 5.50
CA HIS A 235 -9.44 9.77 6.73
C HIS A 235 -8.60 9.38 7.95
N LEU A 236 -8.85 10.03 9.09
CA LEU A 236 -8.13 9.80 10.34
C LEU A 236 -8.25 8.37 10.87
N SER A 237 -9.34 7.68 10.57
CA SER A 237 -9.55 6.29 10.97
C SER A 237 -8.50 5.34 10.37
N VAL A 238 -8.06 5.58 9.13
CA VAL A 238 -7.00 4.76 8.50
C VAL A 238 -5.65 5.10 9.10
N ALA A 239 -5.37 6.39 9.37
CA ALA A 239 -4.15 6.78 10.08
C ALA A 239 -4.08 6.17 11.49
N ALA A 240 -5.19 6.18 12.24
CA ALA A 240 -5.28 5.54 13.55
C ALA A 240 -5.05 4.02 13.45
N ALA A 241 -5.69 3.34 12.49
CA ALA A 241 -5.47 1.91 12.23
C ALA A 241 -3.99 1.62 11.90
N SER A 242 -3.37 2.45 11.06
CA SER A 242 -1.95 2.33 10.70
C SER A 242 -1.03 2.42 11.91
N ILE A 243 -1.25 3.41 12.78
CA ILE A 243 -0.48 3.60 14.02
C ILE A 243 -0.63 2.40 14.96
N ILE A 244 -1.86 1.93 15.18
CA ILE A 244 -2.14 0.78 16.05
C ILE A 244 -1.53 -0.51 15.47
N ALA A 245 -1.63 -0.71 14.15
CA ALA A 245 -1.00 -1.85 13.47
C ALA A 245 0.53 -1.82 13.61
N ARG A 246 1.17 -0.67 13.36
CA ARG A 246 2.63 -0.50 13.55
C ARG A 246 3.04 -0.75 15.00
N TYR A 247 2.29 -0.24 15.98
CA TYR A 247 2.56 -0.50 17.39
C TYR A 247 2.54 -1.99 17.72
N LYS A 248 1.49 -2.71 17.31
CA LYS A 248 1.41 -4.16 17.55
C LYS A 248 2.46 -4.97 16.80
N PHE A 249 2.86 -4.51 15.62
CA PHE A 249 3.96 -5.09 14.88
C PHE A 249 5.32 -4.91 15.59
N VAL A 250 5.59 -3.71 16.13
CA VAL A 250 6.80 -3.44 16.94
C VAL A 250 6.83 -4.34 18.17
N GLN A 251 5.72 -4.42 18.93
CA GLN A 251 5.63 -5.31 20.09
C GLN A 251 5.89 -6.78 19.73
N ALA A 252 5.38 -7.25 18.59
CA ALA A 252 5.65 -8.60 18.12
C ALA A 252 7.14 -8.79 17.80
N PHE A 253 7.77 -7.82 17.12
CA PHE A 253 9.21 -7.83 16.81
C PHE A 253 10.09 -7.89 18.06
N ASP A 254 9.76 -7.09 19.07
CA ASP A 254 10.51 -7.07 20.33
C ASP A 254 10.36 -8.40 21.07
N ALA A 255 9.15 -8.97 21.10
CA ALA A 255 8.89 -10.27 21.70
C ALA A 255 9.67 -11.40 21.00
N MET A 256 9.65 -11.44 19.65
CA MET A 256 10.40 -12.44 18.89
C MET A 256 11.91 -12.28 19.06
N SER A 257 12.42 -11.04 19.05
CA SER A 257 13.85 -10.76 19.26
C SER A 257 14.31 -11.23 20.64
N LYS A 258 13.48 -11.02 21.67
CA LYS A 258 13.73 -11.51 23.03
C LYS A 258 13.68 -13.03 23.11
N GLU A 259 12.74 -13.68 22.41
CA GLU A 259 12.56 -15.13 22.41
C GLU A 259 13.77 -15.85 21.76
N VAL A 260 14.24 -15.36 20.62
CA VAL A 260 15.41 -15.93 19.90
C VAL A 260 16.74 -15.46 20.48
N GLY A 261 16.75 -14.40 21.30
CA GLY A 261 17.95 -13.81 21.87
C GLY A 261 18.85 -13.10 20.86
N ILE A 262 18.28 -12.64 19.74
CA ILE A 262 18.96 -11.91 18.65
C ILE A 262 18.08 -10.73 18.24
N SER A 263 18.68 -9.57 17.99
CA SER A 263 17.95 -8.41 17.47
C SER A 263 17.53 -8.66 16.03
N LEU A 264 16.21 -8.74 15.78
CA LEU A 264 15.68 -9.00 14.44
C LEU A 264 15.56 -7.71 13.63
N PRO A 265 16.24 -7.57 12.49
CA PRO A 265 16.11 -6.40 11.65
C PRO A 265 14.82 -6.42 10.83
N LYS A 266 14.24 -5.24 10.61
CA LYS A 266 13.13 -5.03 9.69
C LYS A 266 13.60 -5.02 8.22
N GLY A 267 12.67 -5.24 7.31
CA GLY A 267 12.87 -5.29 5.86
C GLY A 267 13.27 -6.67 5.33
N ALA A 268 13.92 -6.66 4.17
CA ALA A 268 14.36 -7.87 3.45
C ALA A 268 15.71 -7.67 2.73
N GLY A 269 16.56 -6.78 3.26
CA GLY A 269 17.88 -6.45 2.69
C GLY A 269 19.01 -7.38 3.11
N PRO A 270 20.26 -7.13 2.67
CA PRO A 270 21.41 -8.00 2.99
C PRO A 270 21.69 -8.15 4.49
N HIS A 271 21.42 -7.12 5.30
CA HIS A 271 21.56 -7.19 6.75
C HIS A 271 20.58 -8.17 7.39
N VAL A 272 19.42 -8.40 6.75
CA VAL A 272 18.43 -9.41 7.15
C VAL A 272 18.93 -10.81 6.82
N ASP A 273 19.55 -10.99 5.64
CA ASP A 273 20.13 -12.28 5.23
C ASP A 273 21.21 -12.74 6.22
N ALA A 274 22.06 -11.82 6.68
CA ALA A 274 23.10 -12.09 7.66
C ALA A 274 22.54 -12.58 9.02
N VAL A 275 21.54 -11.89 9.57
CA VAL A 275 20.89 -12.31 10.82
C VAL A 275 20.14 -13.63 10.66
N ALA A 276 19.53 -13.87 9.50
CA ALA A 276 18.91 -15.15 9.20
C ALA A 276 19.93 -16.30 9.14
N ALA A 277 21.12 -16.07 8.58
CA ALA A 277 22.20 -17.04 8.58
C ALA A 277 22.69 -17.34 10.00
N GLU A 278 22.85 -16.31 10.84
CA GLU A 278 23.21 -16.48 12.27
C GLU A 278 22.18 -17.36 13.01
N ILE A 279 20.89 -17.14 12.80
CA ILE A 279 19.83 -17.96 13.40
C ILE A 279 19.91 -19.42 12.92
N ILE A 280 20.18 -19.65 11.63
CA ILE A 280 20.32 -21.00 11.08
C ILE A 280 21.52 -21.72 11.72
N GLU A 281 22.67 -21.04 11.84
CA GLU A 281 23.89 -21.61 12.44
C GLU A 281 23.69 -21.96 13.91
N ARG A 282 23.04 -21.08 14.67
CA ARG A 282 22.87 -21.24 16.11
C ARG A 282 21.73 -22.18 16.50
N PHE A 283 20.63 -22.15 15.75
CA PHE A 283 19.37 -22.78 16.16
C PHE A 283 18.69 -23.64 15.09
N GLY A 284 19.28 -23.73 13.90
CA GLY A 284 18.77 -24.52 12.79
C GLY A 284 17.66 -23.84 11.98
N LEU A 285 17.42 -24.40 10.78
CA LEU A 285 16.45 -23.88 9.81
C LEU A 285 15.01 -23.92 10.31
N GLU A 286 14.64 -24.91 11.11
CA GLU A 286 13.29 -25.03 11.67
C GLU A 286 12.97 -23.88 12.63
N THR A 287 13.96 -23.41 13.40
CA THR A 287 13.79 -22.26 14.28
C THR A 287 13.59 -20.98 13.49
N LEU A 288 14.33 -20.79 12.39
CA LEU A 288 14.12 -19.64 11.50
C LEU A 288 12.67 -19.56 10.99
N ALA A 289 12.05 -20.71 10.70
CA ALA A 289 10.66 -20.79 10.21
C ALA A 289 9.64 -20.15 11.16
N LYS A 290 9.93 -20.15 12.47
CA LYS A 290 9.05 -19.58 13.51
C LYS A 290 8.99 -18.06 13.48
N TYR A 291 10.00 -17.40 12.90
CA TYR A 291 10.13 -15.95 12.89
C TYR A 291 10.10 -15.34 11.50
N THR A 292 10.03 -16.15 10.44
CA THR A 292 10.23 -15.68 9.06
C THR A 292 9.12 -16.08 8.11
N LYS A 293 8.95 -15.30 7.04
CA LYS A 293 8.12 -15.64 5.89
C LYS A 293 8.95 -16.49 4.92
N GLN A 294 8.96 -17.81 5.11
CA GLN A 294 9.96 -18.72 4.51
C GLN A 294 10.11 -18.64 2.99
N HIS A 295 9.03 -18.37 2.26
CA HIS A 295 9.05 -18.27 0.80
C HIS A 295 9.82 -17.06 0.23
N PHE A 296 10.30 -16.14 1.06
CA PHE A 296 11.11 -15.02 0.60
C PHE A 296 12.49 -15.51 0.15
N ALA A 297 13.07 -14.82 -0.84
CA ALA A 297 14.41 -15.13 -1.36
C ALA A 297 15.50 -15.06 -0.27
N ASN A 298 15.27 -14.33 0.82
CA ASN A 298 16.16 -14.23 1.97
C ASN A 298 16.49 -15.60 2.58
N THR A 299 15.54 -16.54 2.60
CA THR A 299 15.77 -17.90 3.12
C THR A 299 16.88 -18.61 2.36
N GLU A 300 16.84 -18.58 1.02
CA GLU A 300 17.86 -19.22 0.18
C GLU A 300 19.22 -18.53 0.30
N LYS A 301 19.22 -17.19 0.41
CA LYS A 301 20.45 -16.42 0.59
C LYS A 301 21.13 -16.75 1.91
N ALA A 302 20.36 -16.80 3.01
CA ALA A 302 20.85 -17.19 4.32
C ALA A 302 21.42 -18.62 4.31
N LEU A 303 20.71 -19.58 3.71
CA LEU A 303 21.20 -20.95 3.56
C LEU A 303 22.51 -21.05 2.77
N LYS A 304 22.71 -20.20 1.75
CA LYS A 304 23.97 -20.13 0.99
C LYS A 304 25.11 -19.52 1.79
N MET A 305 24.82 -18.66 2.77
CA MET A 305 25.84 -18.09 3.65
C MET A 305 26.36 -19.13 4.65
N VAL A 306 25.47 -19.93 5.25
CA VAL A 306 25.84 -20.97 6.22
C VAL A 306 26.62 -22.13 5.61
N LYS A 307 26.45 -22.38 4.30
CA LYS A 307 27.16 -23.47 3.58
C LYS A 307 28.58 -23.11 3.13
N LYS A 308 28.99 -21.85 3.28
CA LYS A 308 30.34 -21.37 2.92
C LYS A 308 31.26 -21.46 4.12
#